data_AF-A0A1I5R988-F1
#
_entry.id   AF-A0A1I5R988-F1
#
_cell.length_a   1.000
_cell.length_b   1.000
_cell.length_c   1.000
_cell.angle_alpha   90.00
_cell.angle_beta   90.00
_cell.angle_gamma   90.00
#
_symmetry.space_group_name_H-M   'P 1'
#
loop_
_entity.id
_entity.type
_entity.pdbx_description
1 polymer ?
#
loop_
_entity_poly.entity_id
_entity_poly.type
_entity_poly.pdbx_seq_one_letter_code
_entity_poly.pdbx_strand_id
1 'polypeptide(L)'
;MMNNEQIVEALKESGMRITRQRMIVADVIADNDGASCKDICCIVRGKDSSVGVATVYRMINVLEDIGVIERIDMIKHRRNGDEG
;
A
#
# COMPACT_ATOMS: atom_id res chain seq x y z
N MET A 1 -11.28 9.66 -3.61
CA MET A 1 -10.78 8.53 -4.43
C MET A 1 -9.50 9.00 -5.08
N MET A 2 -8.41 8.30 -4.79
CA MET A 2 -7.10 8.60 -5.37
C MET A 2 -7.01 7.92 -6.73
N ASN A 3 -6.55 8.63 -7.77
CA ASN A 3 -6.41 8.04 -9.10
C ASN A 3 -5.05 7.32 -9.22
N ASN A 4 -5.02 6.17 -9.92
CA ASN A 4 -3.79 5.43 -10.20
C ASN A 4 -2.68 6.35 -10.75
N GLU A 5 -3.02 7.23 -11.71
CA GLU A 5 -2.07 8.13 -12.35
C GLU A 5 -1.31 8.98 -11.32
N GLN A 6 -2.01 9.48 -10.29
CA GLN A 6 -1.36 10.25 -9.23
C GLN A 6 -0.39 9.42 -8.39
N ILE A 7 -0.73 8.15 -8.11
CA ILE A 7 0.16 7.23 -7.39
C ILE A 7 1.39 6.91 -8.24
N VAL A 8 1.21 6.69 -9.55
CA VAL A 8 2.31 6.40 -10.48
C VAL A 8 3.22 7.61 -10.65
N GLU A 9 2.67 8.82 -10.77
CA GLU A 9 3.45 10.06 -10.82
C GLU A 9 4.24 10.27 -9.54
N ALA A 10 3.61 10.12 -8.37
CA ALA A 10 4.27 10.23 -7.08
C ALA A 10 5.46 9.28 -6.92
N LEU A 11 5.30 8.01 -7.33
CA LEU A 11 6.39 7.02 -7.34
C LEU A 11 7.50 7.41 -8.32
N LYS A 12 7.16 8.01 -9.46
CA LYS A 12 8.13 8.46 -10.45
C LYS A 12 8.93 9.65 -9.94
N GLU A 13 8.27 10.60 -9.29
CA GLU A 13 8.90 11.77 -8.65
C GLU A 13 9.81 11.37 -7.49
N SER A 14 9.49 10.28 -6.79
CA SER A 14 10.37 9.69 -5.77
C SER A 14 11.59 8.95 -6.34
N GLY A 15 11.81 8.98 -7.66
CA GLY A 15 12.92 8.30 -8.34
C GLY A 15 12.72 6.80 -8.57
N MET A 16 11.51 6.26 -8.35
CA MET A 16 11.23 4.85 -8.60
C MET A 16 10.99 4.60 -10.09
N ARG A 17 11.74 3.65 -10.67
CA ARG A 17 11.49 3.21 -12.07
C ARG A 17 10.09 2.60 -12.20
N ILE A 18 9.22 3.15 -13.02
CA ILE A 18 7.89 2.55 -13.22
C ILE A 18 8.01 1.31 -14.11
N THR A 19 7.69 0.14 -13.54
CA THR A 19 7.66 -1.16 -14.24
C THR A 19 6.23 -1.69 -14.25
N ARG A 20 5.93 -2.68 -15.11
CA ARG A 20 4.60 -3.32 -15.17
C ARG A 20 4.10 -3.80 -13.80
N GLN A 21 4.99 -4.41 -13.01
CA GLN A 21 4.68 -4.85 -11.65
C GLN A 21 4.29 -3.69 -10.72
N ARG A 22 4.99 -2.56 -10.81
CA ARG A 22 4.70 -1.36 -9.99
C ARG A 22 3.39 -0.70 -10.42
N MET A 23 3.04 -0.72 -11.71
CA MET A 23 1.73 -0.26 -12.18
C MET A 23 0.60 -1.09 -11.56
N ILE A 24 0.76 -2.42 -11.52
CA ILE A 24 -0.23 -3.31 -10.88
C ILE A 24 -0.39 -2.98 -9.39
N VAL A 25 0.72 -2.71 -8.67
CA VAL A 25 0.66 -2.32 -7.26
C VAL A 25 -0.05 -0.97 -7.09
N ALA A 26 0.25 0.02 -7.93
CA ALA A 26 -0.40 1.33 -7.90
C ALA A 26 -1.92 1.23 -8.17
N ASP A 27 -2.34 0.40 -9.14
CA ASP A 27 -3.75 0.11 -9.41
C ASP A 27 -4.43 -0.47 -8.17
N VAL A 28 -3.81 -1.47 -7.53
CA VAL A 28 -4.39 -2.09 -6.34
C VAL A 28 -4.51 -1.09 -5.20
N ILE A 29 -3.53 -0.21 -4.98
CA ILE A 29 -3.61 0.81 -3.93
C ILE A 29 -4.73 1.82 -4.25
N ALA A 30 -4.83 2.30 -5.48
CA ALA A 30 -5.89 3.24 -5.90
C ALA A 30 -7.30 2.66 -5.76
N ASP A 31 -7.47 1.38 -6.13
CA ASP A 31 -8.77 0.68 -6.08
C ASP A 31 -9.20 0.30 -4.66
N ASN A 32 -8.27 0.21 -3.70
CA ASN A 32 -8.51 -0.36 -2.37
C ASN A 32 -8.18 0.64 -1.25
N ASP A 33 -8.86 1.80 -1.29
CA ASP A 33 -8.80 2.80 -0.23
C ASP A 33 -9.19 2.18 1.13
N GLY A 34 -8.35 2.39 2.16
CA GLY A 34 -8.55 1.84 3.50
C GLY A 34 -8.18 0.36 3.69
N ALA A 35 -7.70 -0.34 2.66
CA ALA A 35 -7.22 -1.71 2.81
C ALA A 35 -5.91 -1.77 3.61
N SER A 36 -5.72 -2.84 4.39
CA SER A 36 -4.47 -3.01 5.12
C SER A 36 -3.32 -3.35 4.17
N CYS A 37 -2.07 -3.08 4.58
CA CYS A 37 -0.88 -3.49 3.83
C CYS A 37 -0.89 -4.99 3.49
N LYS A 38 -1.45 -5.82 4.38
CA LYS A 38 -1.57 -7.26 4.20
C LYS A 38 -2.58 -7.61 3.10
N ASP A 39 -3.69 -6.89 3.04
CA ASP A 39 -4.72 -7.07 2.01
C ASP A 39 -4.19 -6.66 0.64
N ILE A 40 -3.52 -5.50 0.55
CA ILE A 40 -2.84 -5.05 -0.68
C ILE A 40 -1.84 -6.12 -1.16
N CYS A 41 -1.02 -6.68 -0.26
CA CYS A 41 -0.10 -7.75 -0.61
C CYS A 41 -0.82 -9.00 -1.14
N CYS A 42 -1.95 -9.37 -0.54
CA CYS A 42 -2.75 -10.52 -0.97
C CYS A 42 -3.33 -10.31 -2.37
N ILE A 43 -3.95 -9.15 -2.60
CA ILE A 43 -4.58 -8.78 -3.88
C ILE A 43 -3.52 -8.71 -4.98
N VAL A 44 -2.38 -8.06 -4.72
CA VAL A 44 -1.26 -7.98 -5.66
C VAL A 44 -0.76 -9.37 -6.03
N ARG A 45 -0.53 -10.26 -5.06
CA ARG A 45 -0.09 -11.64 -5.36
C ARG A 45 -1.13 -12.44 -6.13
N GLY A 46 -2.41 -12.16 -5.94
CA GLY A 46 -3.51 -12.73 -6.73
C GLY A 46 -3.50 -12.25 -8.20
N LYS A 47 -3.12 -10.99 -8.45
CA LYS A 47 -3.01 -10.42 -9.81
C LYS A 47 -1.69 -10.78 -10.50
N ASP A 48 -0.58 -10.77 -9.77
CA ASP A 48 0.76 -11.10 -10.26
C ASP A 48 1.62 -11.72 -9.16
N SER A 49 1.78 -13.04 -9.23
CA SER A 49 2.56 -13.81 -8.26
C SER A 49 4.08 -13.55 -8.32
N SER A 50 4.57 -12.87 -9.37
CA SER A 50 5.97 -12.46 -9.49
C SER A 50 6.30 -11.23 -8.63
N VAL A 51 5.29 -10.52 -8.13
CA VAL A 51 5.48 -9.38 -7.23
C VAL A 51 5.64 -9.87 -5.80
N GLY A 52 6.86 -9.68 -5.27
CA GLY A 52 7.17 -10.00 -3.89
C GLY A 52 6.54 -9.03 -2.90
N VAL A 53 6.22 -9.52 -1.70
CA VAL A 53 5.72 -8.73 -0.56
C VAL A 53 6.64 -7.54 -0.26
N ALA A 54 7.95 -7.74 -0.28
CA ALA A 54 8.93 -6.67 -0.06
C ALA A 54 8.88 -5.54 -1.10
N THR A 55 8.36 -5.79 -2.30
CA THR A 55 8.17 -4.75 -3.32
C THR A 55 6.95 -3.90 -2.97
N VAL A 56 5.85 -4.53 -2.57
CA VAL A 56 4.63 -3.84 -2.15
C VAL A 56 4.90 -2.93 -0.95
N TYR A 57 5.56 -3.44 0.09
CA TYR A 57 5.90 -2.63 1.27
C TYR A 57 6.84 -1.47 0.94
N ARG A 58 7.82 -1.66 0.04
CA ARG A 58 8.69 -0.54 -0.38
C ARG A 58 7.91 0.58 -1.07
N MET A 59 6.91 0.23 -1.88
CA MET A 59 6.06 1.22 -2.53
C MET A 59 5.17 1.94 -1.54
N ILE A 60 4.53 1.21 -0.63
CA ILE A 60 3.71 1.79 0.45
C ILE A 60 4.55 2.76 1.29
N ASN A 61 5.75 2.35 1.72
CA ASN A 61 6.62 3.22 2.51
C ASN A 61 7.05 4.47 1.75
N VAL A 62 7.33 4.37 0.45
CA VAL A 62 7.67 5.54 -0.37
C VAL A 62 6.48 6.50 -0.48
N LEU A 63 5.28 5.98 -0.73
CA LEU A 63 4.05 6.77 -0.81
C LEU A 63 3.72 7.44 0.53
N GLU A 64 4.01 6.77 1.64
CA GLU A 64 3.85 7.30 2.99
C GLU A 64 4.86 8.42 3.28
N ASP A 65 6.14 8.23 2.93
CA ASP A 65 7.21 9.21 3.12
C ASP A 65 6.95 10.53 2.38
N ILE A 66 6.37 10.45 1.18
CA ILE A 66 6.00 11.63 0.38
C ILE A 66 4.58 12.16 0.70
N GLY A 67 3.89 11.60 1.70
CA GLY A 67 2.58 12.06 2.17
C GLY A 67 1.40 11.79 1.24
N VAL A 68 1.57 10.84 0.31
CA VAL A 68 0.53 10.44 -0.67
C VAL A 68 -0.45 9.45 -0.06
N ILE A 69 -0.02 8.64 0.91
CA ILE A 69 -0.91 7.80 1.71
C ILE A 69 -0.61 7.98 3.20
N GLU A 70 -1.63 7.86 4.04
CA GLU A 70 -1.47 7.80 5.49
C GLU A 70 -1.65 6.37 5.99
N ARG A 71 -0.68 5.86 6.76
CA ARG A 71 -0.85 4.60 7.47
C ARG A 71 -1.64 4.82 8.75
N ILE A 72 -2.83 4.23 8.82
CA ILE A 72 -3.57 4.09 10.07
C ILE A 72 -3.14 2.79 10.74
N ASP A 73 -2.11 2.84 11.59
CA ASP A 73 -1.79 1.72 12.46
C ASP A 73 -2.91 1.57 13.50
N MET A 74 -3.82 0.61 13.28
CA MET A 74 -4.79 0.21 14.29
C MET A 74 -4.07 -0.51 15.44
N ILE A 75 -3.48 0.25 16.36
CA ILE A 75 -3.02 -0.26 17.64
C ILE A 75 -4.29 -0.66 18.40
N LYS A 76 -4.61 -1.97 18.41
CA LYS A 76 -5.62 -2.51 19.33
C LYS A 76 -5.12 -2.23 20.75
N HIS A 77 -5.57 -1.13 21.36
CA HIS A 77 -5.55 -1.00 22.81
C HIS A 77 -6.37 -2.18 23.33
N ARG A 78 -5.69 -3.20 23.84
CA ARG A 78 -6.30 -4.21 24.69
C ARG A 78 -6.82 -3.44 25.91
N ARG A 79 -8.07 -2.97 25.85
CA ARG A 79 -8.79 -2.68 27.09
C ARG A 79 -8.87 -4.03 27.79
N ASN A 80 -8.05 -4.21 28.82
CA ASN A 80 -8.40 -5.11 29.91
C ASN A 80 -9.75 -4.59 30.43
N GLY A 81 -10.82 -5.22 29.97
CA GLY A 81 -12.07 -5.23 30.70
C GLY A 81 -11.98 -6.33 31.77
N ASP A 82 -12.56 -6.01 32.92
CA ASP A 82 -13.21 -6.98 33.81
C ASP A 82 -12.31 -7.93 34.62
N GLU A 83 -11.80 -7.39 35.74
CA GLU A 83 -11.82 -8.10 37.03
C GLU A 83 -12.62 -7.13 37.94
N GLY A 84 -13.84 -7.42 38.35
CA GLY A 84 -14.24 -8.56 39.18
C GLY A 84 -14.47 -8.03 40.59
#